data_AF-L8GIB3-F1
#
_entry.id   AF-L8GIB3-F1
#
_cell.length_a   1.000
_cell.length_b   1.000
_cell.length_c   1.000
_cell.angle_alpha   90.00
_cell.angle_beta   90.00
_cell.angle_gamma   90.00
#
_symmetry.space_group_name_H-M   'P 1'
#
loop_
_entity.id
_entity.type
_entity.pdbx_description
1 polymer ?
#
loop_
_entity_poly.entity_id
_entity_poly.type
_entity_poly.pdbx_seq_one_letter_code
_entity_poly.pdbx_strand_id
1 'polypeptide(L)'
;MEQEESKGGAARSERAACAHFSHTLQTEAYTEQLARWPKLGQFILAQYTDEAILVYQAFKPEIGKYAVEHQRFTGCPGYSSTRMTWIKPNFLWMMFRNGWGRKSNQEVTLGIWLKRSAFDRYILLSSTKGGGTVRLQWDPDHDPSGAPVTSRRAIQLGLKNVESYANGEDILRIDDLSPFVAECARNDPARLVTPKEMIYEPNDPALGAILRLSSESEEPLRLTLCSKGRRKMVLLHPRTMDQLYATIKQKFRTKALSVTDSTGRTVTQKELQGLSQDAVLHFA
;
A
#
# COMPACT_ATOMS: atom_id res chain seq x y z
N MET A 1 -12.99 49.49 -16.73
CA MET A 1 -11.76 49.16 -15.98
C MET A 1 -12.20 48.52 -14.67
N GLU A 2 -12.87 47.38 -14.77
CA GLU A 2 -13.46 46.64 -13.65
C GLU A 2 -13.53 45.19 -14.12
N GLN A 3 -12.39 44.49 -14.11
CA GLN A 3 -12.33 43.04 -14.34
C GLN A 3 -10.93 42.49 -13.97
N GLU A 4 -10.42 42.81 -12.78
CA GLU A 4 -9.17 42.18 -12.29
C GLU A 4 -9.19 41.74 -10.80
N GLU A 5 -10.22 42.08 -10.01
CA GLU A 5 -10.23 41.75 -8.57
C GLU A 5 -10.75 40.35 -8.20
N SER A 6 -11.29 39.59 -9.16
CA SER A 6 -11.94 38.28 -8.86
C SER A 6 -10.97 37.11 -8.70
N LYS A 7 -9.77 37.15 -9.31
CA LYS A 7 -8.81 36.03 -9.26
C LYS A 7 -7.94 35.99 -7.99
N GLY A 8 -7.86 37.09 -7.24
CA GLY A 8 -7.07 37.18 -6.01
C GLY A 8 -7.72 36.51 -4.79
N GLY A 9 -9.05 36.42 -4.75
CA GLY A 9 -9.81 35.88 -3.61
C GLY A 9 -9.75 34.35 -3.50
N ALA A 10 -9.86 33.64 -4.63
CA ALA A 10 -9.82 32.17 -4.68
C ALA A 10 -8.47 31.61 -4.22
N ALA A 11 -7.36 32.17 -4.73
CA ALA A 11 -6.00 31.76 -4.37
C ALA A 11 -5.61 32.07 -2.92
N ARG A 12 -6.20 33.13 -2.32
CA ARG A 12 -6.04 33.45 -0.89
C ARG A 12 -6.88 32.51 0.00
N SER A 13 -8.06 32.09 -0.47
CA SER A 13 -8.91 31.14 0.24
C SER A 13 -8.37 29.70 0.20
N GLU A 14 -7.72 29.29 -0.89
CA GLU A 14 -7.04 27.98 -0.97
C GLU A 14 -5.76 27.93 -0.13
N ARG A 15 -5.00 29.03 -0.05
CA ARG A 15 -3.85 29.13 0.87
C ARG A 15 -4.24 29.06 2.34
N ALA A 16 -5.46 29.44 2.70
CA ALA A 16 -5.96 29.31 4.07
C ALA A 16 -6.33 27.86 4.44
N ALA A 17 -6.75 27.03 3.47
CA ALA A 17 -7.10 25.64 3.72
C ALA A 17 -5.88 24.74 4.03
N CYS A 18 -4.70 25.05 3.49
CA CYS A 18 -3.46 24.31 3.80
C CYS A 18 -2.86 24.66 5.18
N ALA A 19 -3.35 25.67 5.88
CA ALA A 19 -2.75 26.15 7.14
C ALA A 19 -3.15 25.36 8.40
N HIS A 20 -4.01 24.34 8.29
CA HIS A 20 -4.61 23.71 9.48
C HIS A 20 -4.40 22.20 9.65
N PHE A 21 -3.63 21.54 8.78
CA PHE A 21 -3.29 20.12 9.01
C PHE A 21 -2.20 19.97 10.09
N SER A 22 -2.64 19.88 11.34
CA SER A 22 -1.79 19.85 12.55
C SER A 22 -1.40 18.45 13.02
N HIS A 23 -1.85 17.39 12.34
CA HIS A 23 -1.58 16.02 12.78
C HIS A 23 -0.07 15.71 12.73
N THR A 24 0.46 15.21 13.84
CA THR A 24 1.86 14.80 13.93
C THR A 24 1.99 13.30 13.73
N LEU A 25 3.16 12.86 13.24
CA LEU A 25 3.48 11.44 13.11
C LEU A 25 3.30 10.74 14.46
N GLN A 26 2.34 9.84 14.56
CA GLN A 26 2.18 8.97 15.73
C GLN A 26 3.06 7.75 15.56
N THR A 27 3.70 7.29 16.63
CA THR A 27 4.56 6.11 16.59
C THR A 27 4.17 5.10 17.67
N GLU A 28 4.47 3.83 17.41
CA GLU A 28 4.16 2.71 18.32
C GLU A 28 5.22 1.62 18.12
N ALA A 29 5.49 0.81 19.14
CA ALA A 29 6.45 -0.28 19.04
C ALA A 29 6.03 -1.26 17.93
N TYR A 30 6.96 -1.61 17.05
CA TYR A 30 6.71 -2.51 15.92
C TYR A 30 6.10 -3.84 16.38
N THR A 31 6.58 -4.39 17.49
CA THR A 31 6.10 -5.67 18.05
C THR A 31 4.64 -5.62 18.51
N GLU A 32 4.19 -4.48 19.04
CA GLU A 32 2.80 -4.27 19.46
C GLU A 32 1.87 -4.14 18.25
N GLN A 33 2.31 -3.38 17.24
CA GLN A 33 1.58 -3.25 15.98
C GLN A 33 1.49 -4.60 15.25
N LEU A 34 2.61 -5.33 15.16
CA LEU A 34 2.67 -6.64 14.51
C LEU A 34 1.70 -7.63 15.15
N ALA A 35 1.47 -7.56 16.46
CA ALA A 35 0.51 -8.42 17.16
C ALA A 35 -0.93 -8.19 16.66
N ARG A 36 -1.29 -6.94 16.35
CA ARG A 36 -2.63 -6.53 15.89
C ARG A 36 -2.81 -6.59 14.37
N TRP A 37 -1.73 -6.50 13.59
CA TRP A 37 -1.84 -6.53 12.14
C TRP A 37 -2.32 -7.88 11.60
N PRO A 38 -3.07 -7.88 10.48
CA PRO A 38 -3.49 -9.11 9.81
C PRO A 38 -2.29 -10.00 9.48
N LYS A 39 -2.43 -11.31 9.65
CA LYS A 39 -1.32 -12.24 9.38
C LYS A 39 -1.23 -12.67 7.92
N LEU A 40 -2.31 -12.56 7.17
CA LEU A 40 -2.43 -13.03 5.78
C LEU A 40 -3.43 -12.16 5.04
N GLY A 41 -3.22 -11.93 3.75
CA GLY A 41 -4.20 -11.29 2.87
C GLY A 41 -3.76 -9.94 2.30
N GLN A 42 -4.71 -9.24 1.66
CA GLN A 42 -4.52 -7.92 1.08
C GLN A 42 -5.13 -6.87 1.99
N PHE A 43 -4.26 -6.10 2.66
CA PHE A 43 -4.66 -5.02 3.55
C PHE A 43 -3.82 -3.79 3.25
N ILE A 44 -4.43 -2.62 3.38
CA ILE A 44 -3.71 -1.35 3.33
C ILE A 44 -3.40 -0.98 4.76
N LEU A 45 -2.15 -1.13 5.18
CA LEU A 45 -1.68 -0.63 6.48
C LEU A 45 -1.17 0.79 6.29
N ALA A 46 -1.73 1.73 7.06
CA ALA A 46 -1.41 3.14 6.96
C ALA A 46 -1.66 3.88 8.29
N GLN A 47 -1.00 5.01 8.50
CA GLN A 47 -1.46 6.03 9.43
C GLN A 47 -2.43 6.96 8.70
N TYR A 48 -3.60 7.22 9.28
CA TYR A 48 -4.59 8.11 8.67
C TYR A 48 -5.48 8.79 9.69
N THR A 49 -6.14 9.86 9.25
CA THR A 49 -7.15 10.65 9.95
C THR A 49 -8.43 10.67 9.12
N ASP A 50 -9.44 11.43 9.49
CA ASP A 50 -10.62 11.60 8.64
C ASP A 50 -10.30 12.29 7.30
N GLU A 51 -9.27 13.14 7.28
CA GLU A 51 -8.93 13.98 6.12
C GLU A 51 -7.76 13.44 5.29
N ALA A 52 -6.79 12.80 5.92
CA ALA A 52 -5.51 12.44 5.30
C ALA A 52 -5.02 11.03 5.61
N ILE A 53 -4.29 10.46 4.65
CA ILE A 53 -3.53 9.22 4.78
C ILE A 53 -2.04 9.55 4.59
N LEU A 54 -1.19 9.02 5.47
CA LEU A 54 0.25 9.11 5.34
C LEU A 54 0.74 8.10 4.31
N VAL A 55 1.45 8.59 3.29
CA VAL A 55 2.15 7.78 2.31
C VAL A 55 3.62 8.18 2.23
N TYR A 56 4.46 7.24 1.87
CA TYR A 56 5.90 7.42 1.85
C TYR A 56 6.45 7.38 0.42
N GLN A 57 7.47 8.21 0.20
CA GLN A 57 8.34 8.17 -0.98
C GLN A 57 9.80 8.35 -0.57
N ALA A 58 10.73 8.03 -1.46
CA ALA A 58 12.11 8.46 -1.30
C ALA A 58 12.71 8.94 -2.60
N PHE A 59 13.54 9.97 -2.49
CA PHE A 59 14.19 10.62 -3.62
C PHE A 59 15.63 11.00 -3.29
N LYS A 60 16.38 11.37 -4.34
CA LYS A 60 17.65 12.09 -4.19
C LYS A 60 17.46 13.40 -3.44
N PRO A 61 18.48 13.93 -2.74
CA PRO A 61 18.38 15.13 -1.93
C PRO A 61 17.78 16.34 -2.64
N GLU A 62 18.11 16.54 -3.91
CA GLU A 62 17.58 17.63 -4.74
C GLU A 62 16.04 17.65 -4.76
N ILE A 63 15.41 16.51 -5.05
CA ILE A 63 13.94 16.43 -5.17
C ILE A 63 13.31 16.40 -3.78
N GLY A 64 13.89 15.62 -2.85
CA GLY A 64 13.33 15.46 -1.51
C GLY A 64 13.29 16.78 -0.74
N LYS A 65 14.40 17.53 -0.71
CA LYS A 65 14.46 18.83 -0.03
C LYS A 65 13.55 19.86 -0.68
N TYR A 66 13.50 19.90 -2.02
CA TYR A 66 12.57 20.77 -2.74
C TYR A 66 11.12 20.48 -2.34
N ALA A 67 10.73 19.20 -2.29
CA ALA A 67 9.36 18.82 -1.96
C ALA A 67 8.97 19.25 -0.54
N VAL A 68 9.88 19.11 0.43
CA VAL A 68 9.66 19.55 1.81
C VAL A 68 9.58 21.09 1.91
N GLU A 69 10.44 21.81 1.19
CA GLU A 69 10.43 23.27 1.23
C GLU A 69 9.19 23.87 0.54
N HIS A 70 8.81 23.34 -0.63
CA HIS A 70 7.76 23.91 -1.46
C HIS A 70 6.40 23.22 -1.32
N GLN A 71 6.32 22.11 -0.56
CA GLN A 71 5.11 21.31 -0.36
C GLN A 71 4.49 20.80 -1.67
N ARG A 72 5.33 20.61 -2.70
CA ARG A 72 4.97 20.15 -4.04
C ARG A 72 6.21 19.69 -4.80
N PHE A 73 6.03 19.00 -5.92
CA PHE A 73 7.13 18.53 -6.77
C PHE A 73 7.34 19.38 -8.03
N THR A 74 6.28 20.00 -8.54
CA THR A 74 6.35 20.87 -9.72
C THR A 74 7.26 22.07 -9.47
N GLY A 75 8.13 22.36 -10.44
CA GLY A 75 9.16 23.40 -10.35
C GLY A 75 10.55 22.87 -9.93
N CYS A 76 10.65 21.63 -9.46
CA CYS A 76 11.94 20.97 -9.24
C CYS A 76 12.54 20.45 -10.56
N PRO A 77 13.74 20.89 -10.99
CA PRO A 77 14.36 20.41 -12.24
C PRO A 77 14.60 18.90 -12.27
N GLY A 78 14.91 18.30 -11.12
CA GLY A 78 15.14 16.86 -10.99
C GLY A 78 13.86 16.01 -11.00
N TYR A 79 12.67 16.61 -10.86
CA TYR A 79 11.40 15.88 -10.85
C TYR A 79 10.77 15.84 -12.24
N SER A 80 10.16 14.70 -12.59
CA SER A 80 9.49 14.51 -13.87
C SER A 80 8.15 13.81 -13.64
N SER A 81 7.05 14.51 -13.92
CA SER A 81 5.69 13.98 -13.82
C SER A 81 5.42 12.87 -14.84
N THR A 82 6.15 12.85 -15.96
CA THR A 82 6.02 11.81 -17.00
C THR A 82 6.70 10.50 -16.60
N ARG A 83 7.55 10.50 -15.57
CA ARG A 83 8.09 9.29 -14.96
C ARG A 83 7.14 8.80 -13.88
N MET A 84 6.93 7.47 -13.84
CA MET A 84 6.14 6.84 -12.79
C MET A 84 6.82 7.02 -11.43
N THR A 85 6.15 7.68 -10.49
CA THR A 85 6.55 7.78 -9.09
C THR A 85 5.68 6.88 -8.22
N TRP A 86 6.23 6.26 -7.18
CA TRP A 86 5.48 5.28 -6.37
C TRP A 86 5.25 5.80 -4.96
N ILE A 87 4.00 5.80 -4.50
CA ILE A 87 3.64 6.06 -3.11
C ILE A 87 3.32 4.75 -2.39
N LYS A 88 3.68 4.66 -1.11
CA LYS A 88 3.48 3.48 -0.26
C LYS A 88 2.84 3.91 1.05
N PRO A 89 1.65 3.42 1.44
CA PRO A 89 1.10 3.73 2.76
C PRO A 89 1.82 2.98 3.89
N ASN A 90 2.54 1.90 3.56
CA ASN A 90 3.24 1.06 4.53
C ASN A 90 4.74 1.42 4.66
N PHE A 91 5.18 1.69 5.87
CA PHE A 91 6.50 2.22 6.21
C PHE A 91 7.61 1.23 5.93
N LEU A 92 7.48 -0.03 6.41
CA LEU A 92 8.53 -1.04 6.21
C LEU A 92 8.66 -1.45 4.74
N TRP A 93 7.58 -1.39 3.97
CA TRP A 93 7.66 -1.52 2.52
C TRP A 93 8.51 -0.41 1.88
N MET A 94 8.38 0.84 2.35
CA MET A 94 9.26 1.93 1.92
C MET A 94 10.70 1.72 2.38
N MET A 95 10.92 1.28 3.63
CA MET A 95 12.27 1.08 4.17
C MET A 95 13.04 -0.04 3.47
N PHE A 96 12.35 -1.13 3.10
CA PHE A 96 12.91 -2.13 2.20
C PHE A 96 13.32 -1.51 0.85
N ARG A 97 12.45 -0.64 0.29
CA ARG A 97 12.66 -0.07 -1.04
C ARG A 97 13.86 0.87 -1.09
N ASN A 98 14.03 1.77 -0.12
CA ASN A 98 15.14 2.71 -0.06
C ASN A 98 16.33 2.25 0.80
N GLY A 99 16.24 1.07 1.42
CA GLY A 99 17.31 0.55 2.29
C GLY A 99 17.57 1.45 3.49
N TRP A 100 16.51 1.90 4.15
CA TRP A 100 16.60 2.83 5.29
C TRP A 100 17.30 4.16 4.93
N GLY A 101 17.01 4.69 3.74
CA GLY A 101 17.62 5.93 3.23
C GLY A 101 19.08 5.79 2.77
N ARG A 102 19.62 4.57 2.68
CA ARG A 102 21.03 4.34 2.29
C ARG A 102 21.23 4.08 0.80
N LYS A 103 20.17 3.82 0.03
CA LYS A 103 20.28 3.56 -1.41
C LYS A 103 20.43 4.87 -2.19
N SER A 104 21.34 4.86 -3.15
CA SER A 104 21.55 5.99 -4.07
C SER A 104 20.26 6.42 -4.77
N ASN A 105 20.06 7.73 -4.86
CA ASN A 105 18.89 8.42 -5.39
C ASN A 105 17.58 8.22 -4.60
N GLN A 106 17.66 7.72 -3.37
CA GLN A 106 16.53 7.50 -2.46
C GLN A 106 16.92 7.83 -1.00
N GLU A 107 17.81 8.81 -0.83
CA GLU A 107 18.40 9.18 0.45
C GLU A 107 17.44 9.98 1.34
N VAL A 108 16.57 10.81 0.75
CA VAL A 108 15.58 11.59 1.49
C VAL A 108 14.26 10.82 1.52
N THR A 109 13.82 10.43 2.71
CA THR A 109 12.51 9.79 2.92
C THR A 109 11.46 10.84 3.23
N LEU A 110 10.41 10.89 2.43
CA LEU A 110 9.29 11.80 2.61
C LEU A 110 8.13 11.08 3.29
N GLY A 111 7.53 11.72 4.28
CA GLY A 111 6.19 11.43 4.77
C GLY A 111 5.22 12.42 4.14
N ILE A 112 4.26 11.95 3.35
CA ILE A 112 3.33 12.79 2.61
C ILE A 112 1.93 12.54 3.15
N TRP A 113 1.36 13.54 3.80
CA TRP A 113 -0.03 13.55 4.24
C TRP A 113 -0.92 13.88 3.04
N LEU A 114 -1.35 12.83 2.36
CA LEU A 114 -2.20 12.91 1.17
C LEU A 114 -3.66 12.98 1.59
N LYS A 115 -4.48 13.81 0.93
CA LYS A 115 -5.93 13.81 1.13
C LYS A 115 -6.49 12.40 0.92
N ARG A 116 -7.31 11.89 1.84
CA ARG A 116 -7.95 10.55 1.69
C ARG A 116 -8.78 10.46 0.43
N SER A 117 -9.53 11.52 0.12
CA SER A 117 -10.30 11.61 -1.13
C SER A 117 -9.42 11.52 -2.38
N ALA A 118 -8.17 12.00 -2.34
CA ALA A 118 -7.23 11.84 -3.44
C ALA A 118 -6.71 10.40 -3.55
N PHE A 119 -6.36 9.78 -2.41
CA PHE A 119 -5.93 8.38 -2.38
C PHE A 119 -7.01 7.43 -2.93
N ASP A 120 -8.25 7.58 -2.47
CA ASP A 120 -9.42 6.82 -2.91
C ASP A 120 -9.67 7.04 -4.42
N ARG A 121 -9.57 8.29 -4.90
CA ARG A 121 -9.65 8.61 -6.33
C ARG A 121 -8.54 7.93 -7.15
N TYR A 122 -7.31 7.85 -6.64
CA TYR A 122 -6.21 7.17 -7.33
C TYR A 122 -6.47 5.66 -7.43
N ILE A 123 -7.02 5.03 -6.39
CA ILE A 123 -7.44 3.63 -6.44
C ILE A 123 -8.48 3.43 -7.54
N LEU A 124 -9.50 4.30 -7.61
CA LEU A 124 -10.51 4.24 -8.67
C LEU A 124 -9.88 4.38 -10.06
N LEU A 125 -9.00 5.37 -10.26
CA LEU A 125 -8.30 5.60 -11.53
C LEU A 125 -7.44 4.42 -11.96
N SER A 126 -6.93 3.61 -11.03
CA SER A 126 -6.15 2.41 -11.36
C SER A 126 -6.98 1.30 -12.03
N SER A 127 -8.31 1.35 -11.90
CA SER A 127 -9.24 0.36 -12.44
C SER A 127 -9.78 0.71 -13.83
N THR A 128 -9.59 1.94 -14.30
CA THR A 128 -10.19 2.41 -15.56
C THR A 128 -9.41 1.89 -16.78
N LYS A 129 -10.13 1.44 -17.82
CA LYS A 129 -9.52 1.00 -19.08
C LYS A 129 -8.89 2.22 -19.77
N GLY A 130 -7.55 2.28 -19.77
CA GLY A 130 -6.77 3.45 -20.19
C GLY A 130 -5.81 3.98 -19.12
N GLY A 131 -5.78 3.37 -17.93
CA GLY A 131 -5.01 3.73 -16.72
C GLY A 131 -3.47 3.73 -16.84
N GLY A 132 -2.91 4.46 -17.80
CA GLY A 132 -1.48 4.77 -17.83
C GLY A 132 -1.05 5.76 -16.75
N THR A 133 -2.01 6.46 -16.14
CA THR A 133 -1.80 7.55 -15.18
C THR A 133 -1.63 7.05 -13.75
N VAL A 134 -2.42 6.03 -13.34
CA VAL A 134 -2.29 5.41 -12.02
C VAL A 134 -2.20 3.89 -12.14
N ARG A 135 -1.21 3.29 -11.49
CA ARG A 135 -1.01 1.84 -11.45
C ARG A 135 -1.06 1.32 -10.03
N LEU A 136 -1.97 0.39 -9.76
CA LEU A 136 -2.02 -0.33 -8.50
C LEU A 136 -1.18 -1.60 -8.56
N GLN A 137 -0.38 -1.84 -7.52
CA GLN A 137 0.35 -3.10 -7.35
C GLN A 137 0.28 -3.58 -5.90
N TRP A 138 0.07 -4.88 -5.76
CA TRP A 138 0.28 -5.59 -4.51
C TRP A 138 1.65 -6.27 -4.55
N ASP A 139 2.42 -6.16 -3.48
CA ASP A 139 3.71 -6.81 -3.27
C ASP A 139 3.72 -7.51 -1.91
N PRO A 140 4.69 -8.40 -1.60
CA PRO A 140 4.87 -8.89 -0.24
C PRO A 140 5.04 -7.73 0.73
N ASP A 141 4.50 -7.87 1.94
CA ASP A 141 4.93 -7.00 3.03
C ASP A 141 6.33 -7.39 3.52
N HIS A 142 6.98 -6.56 4.33
CA HIS A 142 8.34 -6.75 4.81
C HIS A 142 8.47 -6.53 6.32
N ASP A 143 9.37 -7.30 6.93
CA ASP A 143 9.77 -7.09 8.32
C ASP A 143 10.96 -6.08 8.42
N PRO A 144 11.36 -5.66 9.62
CA PRO A 144 12.47 -4.72 9.81
C PRO A 144 13.81 -5.15 9.23
N SER A 145 14.06 -6.46 9.07
CA SER A 145 15.28 -6.97 8.44
C SER A 145 15.24 -6.82 6.90
N GLY A 146 14.06 -6.52 6.35
CA GLY A 146 13.78 -6.50 4.92
C GLY A 146 13.35 -7.86 4.37
N ALA A 147 13.20 -8.88 5.21
CA ALA A 147 12.71 -10.18 4.77
C ALA A 147 11.21 -10.10 4.41
N PRO A 148 10.78 -10.78 3.34
CA PRO A 148 9.39 -10.72 2.90
C PRO A 148 8.46 -11.52 3.83
N VAL A 149 7.43 -10.88 4.33
CA VAL A 149 6.28 -11.51 5.01
C VAL A 149 5.32 -12.03 3.94
N THR A 150 5.58 -13.24 3.43
CA THR A 150 4.91 -13.74 2.21
C THR A 150 3.40 -14.00 2.34
N SER A 151 2.85 -13.99 3.55
CA SER A 151 1.42 -14.17 3.81
C SER A 151 0.65 -12.86 3.69
N ARG A 152 1.21 -11.72 4.10
CA ARG A 152 0.55 -10.41 4.01
C ARG A 152 1.04 -9.65 2.78
N ARG A 153 0.16 -8.86 2.16
CA ARG A 153 0.47 -8.02 1.02
C ARG A 153 0.44 -6.55 1.41
N ALA A 154 1.38 -5.78 0.87
CA ALA A 154 1.41 -4.33 0.94
C ALA A 154 1.08 -3.73 -0.44
N ILE A 155 0.33 -2.64 -0.46
CA ILE A 155 -0.03 -1.92 -1.69
C ILE A 155 1.04 -0.87 -2.02
N GLN A 156 1.20 -0.59 -3.31
CA GLN A 156 1.78 0.65 -3.80
C GLN A 156 0.97 1.19 -4.97
N LEU A 157 0.90 2.52 -5.07
CA LEU A 157 0.30 3.21 -6.20
C LEU A 157 1.39 3.94 -6.98
N GLY A 158 1.49 3.64 -8.26
CA GLY A 158 2.32 4.34 -9.21
C GLY A 158 1.52 5.50 -9.81
N LEU A 159 2.08 6.70 -9.79
CA LEU A 159 1.51 7.92 -10.34
C LEU A 159 2.37 8.42 -11.50
N LYS A 160 1.76 8.65 -12.65
CA LYS A 160 2.37 9.22 -13.86
C LYS A 160 1.40 10.24 -14.43
N ASN A 161 1.85 11.46 -14.71
CA ASN A 161 1.01 12.55 -15.21
C ASN A 161 -0.20 12.86 -14.29
N VAL A 162 -0.05 12.67 -12.97
CA VAL A 162 -1.05 13.11 -11.98
C VAL A 162 -0.67 14.52 -11.54
N GLU A 163 -1.18 15.54 -12.23
CA GLU A 163 -0.80 16.94 -12.01
C GLU A 163 -1.20 17.45 -10.63
N SER A 164 -2.40 17.10 -10.16
CA SER A 164 -2.89 17.49 -8.82
C SER A 164 -1.99 16.97 -7.69
N TYR A 165 -1.34 15.81 -7.87
CA TYR A 165 -0.31 15.31 -6.96
C TYR A 165 0.98 16.13 -7.06
N ALA A 166 1.49 16.31 -8.29
CA ALA A 166 2.76 16.97 -8.53
C ALA A 166 2.74 18.45 -8.09
N ASN A 167 1.60 19.13 -8.26
CA ASN A 167 1.39 20.53 -7.90
C ASN A 167 1.12 20.73 -6.40
N GLY A 168 0.89 19.66 -5.64
CA GLY A 168 0.58 19.72 -4.21
C GLY A 168 -0.89 19.93 -3.89
N GLU A 169 -1.79 19.98 -4.87
CA GLU A 169 -3.24 20.16 -4.65
C GLU A 169 -3.86 19.01 -3.85
N ASP A 170 -3.34 17.79 -4.04
CA ASP A 170 -3.78 16.60 -3.31
C ASP A 170 -3.06 16.40 -1.98
N ILE A 171 -2.03 17.20 -1.68
CA ILE A 171 -1.13 17.05 -0.55
C ILE A 171 -1.45 18.09 0.52
N LEU A 172 -1.66 17.65 1.76
CA LEU A 172 -1.83 18.55 2.90
C LEU A 172 -0.50 18.95 3.52
N ARG A 173 0.47 18.01 3.58
CA ARG A 173 1.81 18.27 4.11
C ARG A 173 2.84 17.26 3.63
N ILE A 174 4.09 17.69 3.45
CA ILE A 174 5.27 16.87 3.18
C ILE A 174 6.28 17.09 4.31
N ASP A 175 6.60 16.02 5.02
CA ASP A 175 7.57 15.97 6.12
C ASP A 175 8.86 15.28 5.66
N ASP A 176 10.02 15.81 6.05
CA ASP A 176 11.29 15.10 5.93
C ASP A 176 11.41 14.08 7.07
N LEU A 177 11.21 12.81 6.77
CA LEU A 177 11.33 11.72 7.74
C LEU A 177 12.74 11.12 7.80
N SER A 178 13.71 11.67 7.06
CA SER A 178 15.08 11.13 7.03
C SER A 178 15.74 11.08 8.42
N PRO A 179 15.60 12.09 9.31
CA PRO A 179 16.12 12.00 10.67
C PRO A 179 15.50 10.85 11.47
N PHE A 180 14.18 10.68 11.40
CA PHE A 180 13.45 9.60 12.04
C PHE A 180 13.87 8.23 11.49
N VAL A 181 13.99 8.10 10.17
CA VAL A 181 14.46 6.86 9.52
C VAL A 181 15.87 6.50 9.95
N ALA A 182 16.78 7.48 10.09
CA ALA A 182 18.14 7.25 10.56
C ALA A 182 18.20 6.81 12.02
N GLU A 183 17.25 7.24 12.86
CA GLU A 183 17.08 6.73 14.22
C GLU A 183 16.60 5.28 14.22
N CYS A 184 15.52 4.98 13.49
CA CYS A 184 14.99 3.63 13.33
C CYS A 184 16.05 2.64 12.82
N ALA A 185 16.87 3.04 11.85
CA ALA A 185 17.89 2.20 11.24
C ALA A 185 19.08 1.87 12.15
N ARG A 186 19.17 2.50 13.34
CA ARG A 186 20.16 2.19 14.38
C ARG A 186 19.60 1.30 15.49
N ASN A 187 18.28 1.17 15.59
CA ASN A 187 17.63 0.40 16.64
C ASN A 187 17.63 -1.10 16.33
N ASP A 188 17.68 -1.89 17.39
CA ASP A 188 17.39 -3.33 17.32
C ASP A 188 15.94 -3.53 16.83
N PRO A 189 15.67 -4.42 15.86
CA PRO A 189 14.32 -4.78 15.45
C PRO A 189 13.34 -5.06 16.59
N ALA A 190 13.80 -5.63 17.71
CA ALA A 190 12.98 -5.92 18.88
C ALA A 190 12.52 -4.66 19.66
N ARG A 191 13.21 -3.53 19.46
CA ARG A 191 12.90 -2.23 20.08
C ARG A 191 12.50 -1.17 19.05
N LEU A 192 12.28 -1.60 17.81
CA LEU A 192 11.97 -0.68 16.73
C LEU A 192 10.62 -0.01 16.99
N VAL A 193 10.62 1.32 16.94
CA VAL A 193 9.42 2.14 16.96
C VAL A 193 9.16 2.62 15.54
N THR A 194 7.97 2.34 15.00
CA THR A 194 7.59 2.72 13.64
C THR A 194 6.38 3.66 13.68
N PRO A 195 6.05 4.35 12.57
CA PRO A 195 4.76 5.00 12.44
C PRO A 195 3.63 4.04 12.82
N LYS A 196 2.64 4.54 13.55
CA LYS A 196 1.47 3.75 13.95
C LYS A 196 0.57 3.52 12.73
N GLU A 197 0.51 2.29 12.26
CA GLU A 197 -0.28 1.88 11.10
C GLU A 197 -1.45 0.99 11.51
N MET A 198 -2.62 1.27 10.95
CA MET A 198 -3.85 0.52 11.13
C MET A 198 -4.39 0.13 9.76
N ILE A 199 -5.37 -0.77 9.71
CA ILE A 199 -6.04 -1.09 8.46
C ILE A 199 -6.79 0.15 7.98
N TYR A 200 -6.46 0.60 6.78
CA TYR A 200 -7.14 1.68 6.11
C TYR A 200 -8.44 1.17 5.49
N GLU A 201 -9.54 1.82 5.88
CA GLU A 201 -10.85 1.61 5.30
C GLU A 201 -11.16 2.76 4.32
N PRO A 202 -11.28 2.48 3.00
CA PRO A 202 -11.71 3.47 2.04
C PRO A 202 -13.13 3.97 2.36
N ASN A 203 -13.39 5.25 2.12
CA ASN A 203 -14.72 5.82 2.42
C ASN A 203 -15.81 5.25 1.50
N ASP A 204 -15.44 4.86 0.28
CA ASP A 204 -16.35 4.24 -0.69
C ASP A 204 -16.21 2.71 -0.65
N PRO A 205 -17.25 1.97 -0.22
CA PRO A 205 -17.26 0.51 -0.21
C PRO A 205 -16.98 -0.12 -1.59
N ALA A 206 -17.28 0.58 -2.69
CA ALA A 206 -17.00 0.10 -4.03
C ALA A 206 -15.49 -0.08 -4.29
N LEU A 207 -14.63 0.64 -3.57
CA LEU A 207 -13.18 0.49 -3.65
C LEU A 207 -12.71 -0.85 -3.08
N GLY A 208 -13.45 -1.45 -2.14
CA GLY A 208 -13.13 -2.77 -1.60
C GLY A 208 -13.05 -3.84 -2.69
N ALA A 209 -13.92 -3.77 -3.71
CA ALA A 209 -13.93 -4.70 -4.84
C ALA A 209 -12.71 -4.50 -5.77
N ILE A 210 -12.29 -3.25 -6.00
CA ILE A 210 -11.10 -2.93 -6.80
C ILE A 210 -9.83 -3.42 -6.08
N LEU A 211 -9.76 -3.14 -4.79
CA LEU A 211 -8.62 -3.47 -3.94
C LEU A 211 -8.53 -4.97 -3.65
N ARG A 212 -9.67 -5.69 -3.72
CA ARG A 212 -9.82 -7.09 -3.30
C ARG A 212 -9.35 -7.29 -1.85
N LEU A 213 -9.72 -6.34 -0.99
CA LEU A 213 -9.32 -6.36 0.41
C LEU A 213 -9.84 -7.62 1.10
N SER A 214 -8.98 -8.17 1.94
CA SER A 214 -9.32 -9.22 2.88
C SER A 214 -10.17 -8.65 4.03
N SER A 215 -11.11 -9.43 4.57
CA SER A 215 -11.79 -9.10 5.84
C SER A 215 -10.98 -9.59 7.05
N GLU A 216 -11.00 -8.84 8.15
CA GLU A 216 -10.35 -9.25 9.40
C GLU A 216 -11.03 -10.47 10.06
N SER A 217 -12.32 -10.66 9.81
CA SER A 217 -13.16 -11.64 10.51
C SER A 217 -13.03 -13.09 10.02
N GLU A 218 -12.39 -13.32 8.88
CA GLU A 218 -12.24 -14.67 8.33
C GLU A 218 -10.87 -15.25 8.67
N GLU A 219 -10.85 -16.29 9.51
CA GLU A 219 -9.65 -17.09 9.71
C GLU A 219 -9.19 -17.66 8.35
N PRO A 220 -7.90 -17.56 8.01
CA PRO A 220 -7.35 -18.20 6.83
C PRO A 220 -7.70 -19.69 6.77
N LEU A 221 -8.04 -20.19 5.58
CA LEU A 221 -8.24 -21.62 5.38
C LEU A 221 -6.89 -22.29 5.10
N ARG A 222 -6.40 -23.11 6.03
CA ARG A 222 -5.22 -23.95 5.84
C ARG A 222 -5.59 -25.15 4.97
N LEU A 223 -4.93 -25.27 3.83
CA LEU A 223 -5.18 -26.33 2.84
C LEU A 223 -3.90 -27.05 2.48
N THR A 224 -3.99 -28.33 2.13
CA THR A 224 -2.91 -29.03 1.43
C THR A 224 -3.28 -29.17 -0.05
N LEU A 225 -2.49 -28.55 -0.92
CA LEU A 225 -2.64 -28.68 -2.37
C LEU A 225 -1.77 -29.82 -2.88
N CYS A 226 -2.37 -30.71 -3.67
CA CYS A 226 -1.76 -31.92 -4.21
C CYS A 226 -1.82 -31.92 -5.75
N SER A 227 -0.69 -32.11 -6.41
CA SER A 227 -0.65 -32.40 -7.86
C SER A 227 0.63 -33.12 -8.25
N LYS A 228 0.51 -34.16 -9.08
CA LYS A 228 1.62 -34.96 -9.63
C LYS A 228 2.65 -35.36 -8.55
N GLY A 229 2.17 -35.88 -7.42
CA GLY A 229 3.00 -36.30 -6.28
C GLY A 229 3.57 -35.17 -5.41
N ARG A 230 3.42 -33.89 -5.80
CA ARG A 230 3.82 -32.75 -4.98
C ARG A 230 2.69 -32.37 -4.02
N ARG A 231 3.04 -32.14 -2.76
CA ARG A 231 2.13 -31.64 -1.72
C ARG A 231 2.67 -30.34 -1.15
N LYS A 232 1.81 -29.35 -0.98
CA LYS A 232 2.19 -28.09 -0.33
C LYS A 232 1.05 -27.56 0.51
N MET A 233 1.33 -27.34 1.79
CA MET A 233 0.44 -26.61 2.67
C MET A 233 0.42 -25.13 2.24
N VAL A 234 -0.77 -24.57 2.14
CA VAL A 234 -1.01 -23.15 1.85
C VAL A 234 -2.03 -22.61 2.84
N LEU A 235 -1.97 -21.30 3.10
CA LEU A 235 -3.06 -20.58 3.74
C LEU A 235 -3.80 -19.82 2.65
N LEU A 236 -5.12 -19.97 2.60
CA LEU A 236 -5.99 -19.36 1.61
C LEU A 236 -6.84 -18.28 2.29
N HIS A 237 -6.62 -17.03 1.86
CA HIS A 237 -7.44 -15.89 2.23
C HIS A 237 -7.36 -14.80 1.14
N PRO A 238 -8.48 -14.20 0.71
CA PRO A 238 -9.85 -14.60 1.06
C PRO A 238 -10.18 -16.00 0.50
N ARG A 239 -11.21 -16.66 1.02
CA ARG A 239 -11.62 -18.03 0.61
C ARG A 239 -12.32 -18.02 -0.75
N THR A 240 -11.63 -17.56 -1.80
CA THR A 240 -12.15 -17.45 -3.16
C THR A 240 -11.43 -18.35 -4.15
N MET A 241 -12.15 -18.81 -5.18
CA MET A 241 -11.58 -19.61 -6.26
C MET A 241 -10.48 -18.85 -6.99
N ASP A 242 -10.67 -17.55 -7.24
CA ASP A 242 -9.65 -16.69 -7.87
C ASP A 242 -8.34 -16.68 -7.06
N GLN A 243 -8.45 -16.55 -5.74
CA GLN A 243 -7.29 -16.56 -4.86
C GLN A 243 -6.65 -17.95 -4.80
N LEU A 244 -7.44 -19.01 -4.86
CA LEU A 244 -6.97 -20.39 -4.90
C LEU A 244 -6.18 -20.67 -6.19
N TYR A 245 -6.71 -20.29 -7.36
CA TYR A 245 -6.01 -20.41 -8.64
C TYR A 245 -4.73 -19.55 -8.69
N ALA A 246 -4.78 -18.32 -8.16
CA ALA A 246 -3.59 -17.48 -8.05
C ALA A 246 -2.52 -18.11 -7.14
N THR A 247 -2.94 -18.72 -6.03
CA THR A 247 -2.05 -19.44 -5.10
C THR A 247 -1.42 -20.67 -5.76
N ILE A 248 -2.19 -21.46 -6.50
CA ILE A 248 -1.66 -22.61 -7.27
C ILE A 248 -0.61 -22.13 -8.27
N LYS A 249 -0.91 -21.08 -9.04
CA LYS A 249 0.01 -20.47 -10.00
C LYS A 249 1.31 -20.02 -9.35
N GLN A 250 1.23 -19.33 -8.21
CA GLN A 250 2.39 -18.85 -7.50
C GLN A 250 3.23 -20.00 -6.89
N LYS A 251 2.58 -20.95 -6.22
CA LYS A 251 3.27 -21.96 -5.39
C LYS A 251 3.77 -23.17 -6.17
N PHE A 252 3.10 -23.52 -7.27
CA PHE A 252 3.44 -24.66 -8.12
C PHE A 252 3.98 -24.27 -9.50
N ARG A 253 3.93 -22.97 -9.85
CA ARG A 253 4.34 -22.44 -11.17
C ARG A 253 3.54 -23.05 -12.34
N THR A 254 2.28 -23.39 -12.11
CA THR A 254 1.37 -23.94 -13.12
C THR A 254 -0.03 -23.34 -12.98
N LYS A 255 -0.77 -23.25 -14.07
CA LYS A 255 -2.20 -22.95 -14.01
C LYS A 255 -2.95 -24.25 -13.75
N ALA A 256 -3.86 -24.26 -12.79
CA ALA A 256 -4.83 -25.34 -12.66
C ALA A 256 -6.02 -25.08 -13.59
N LEU A 257 -6.50 -26.13 -14.23
CA LEU A 257 -7.74 -26.13 -15.01
C LEU A 257 -8.93 -26.55 -14.16
N SER A 258 -8.68 -27.38 -13.14
CA SER A 258 -9.68 -27.80 -12.17
C SER A 258 -9.06 -27.99 -10.78
N VAL A 259 -9.90 -27.85 -9.76
CA VAL A 259 -9.57 -28.20 -8.38
C VAL A 259 -10.65 -29.14 -7.86
N THR A 260 -10.23 -30.27 -7.30
CA THR A 260 -11.10 -31.32 -6.76
C THR A 260 -10.78 -31.62 -5.30
N ASP A 261 -11.75 -32.16 -4.57
CA ASP A 261 -11.54 -32.71 -3.23
C ASP A 261 -10.84 -34.09 -3.29
N SER A 262 -10.62 -34.71 -2.13
CA SER A 262 -10.01 -36.04 -2.02
C SER A 262 -10.81 -37.16 -2.68
N THR A 263 -12.08 -36.93 -3.00
CA THR A 263 -12.95 -37.89 -3.71
C THR A 263 -12.91 -37.70 -5.23
N GLY A 264 -12.20 -36.68 -5.71
CA GLY A 264 -12.14 -36.34 -7.14
C GLY A 264 -13.27 -35.44 -7.62
N ARG A 265 -14.11 -34.91 -6.72
CA ARG A 265 -15.22 -34.03 -7.08
C ARG A 265 -14.76 -32.58 -7.18
N THR A 266 -15.16 -31.88 -8.22
CA THR A 266 -14.84 -30.46 -8.42
C THR A 266 -15.35 -29.61 -7.26
N VAL A 267 -14.50 -28.75 -6.72
CA VAL A 267 -14.84 -27.83 -5.64
C VAL A 267 -15.37 -26.52 -6.21
N THR A 268 -16.56 -26.12 -5.75
CA THR A 268 -17.18 -24.82 -6.08
C THR A 268 -16.77 -23.71 -5.10
N GLN A 269 -17.05 -22.45 -5.45
CA GLN A 269 -16.83 -21.29 -4.56
C GLN A 269 -17.54 -21.45 -3.21
N LYS A 270 -18.78 -21.95 -3.20
CA LYS A 270 -19.58 -22.14 -1.97
C LYS A 270 -18.98 -23.23 -1.08
N GLU A 271 -18.49 -24.32 -1.69
CA GLU A 271 -17.87 -25.42 -0.94
C GLU A 271 -16.50 -25.03 -0.39
N LEU A 272 -15.71 -24.27 -1.16
CA LEU A 272 -14.43 -23.72 -0.71
C LEU A 272 -14.58 -22.89 0.57
N GLN A 273 -15.63 -22.06 0.65
CA GLN A 273 -15.91 -21.24 1.84
C GLN A 273 -16.21 -22.10 3.09
N GLY A 274 -16.85 -23.26 2.89
CA GLY A 274 -17.25 -24.19 3.95
C GLY A 274 -16.25 -25.31 4.28
N LEU A 275 -15.08 -25.35 3.64
CA LEU A 275 -14.05 -26.36 3.94
C LEU A 275 -13.53 -26.22 5.38
N SER A 276 -13.23 -27.35 5.99
CA SER A 276 -12.53 -27.42 7.28
C SER A 276 -11.06 -27.05 7.12
N GLN A 277 -10.44 -26.61 8.22
CA GLN A 277 -8.99 -26.48 8.30
C GLN A 277 -8.31 -27.81 7.93
N ASP A 278 -7.14 -27.72 7.32
CA ASP A 278 -6.31 -28.82 6.85
C ASP A 278 -6.92 -29.70 5.74
N ALA A 279 -8.00 -29.25 5.07
CA ALA A 279 -8.56 -29.95 3.94
C ALA A 279 -7.53 -30.15 2.80
N VAL A 280 -7.63 -31.30 2.12
CA VAL A 280 -6.74 -31.68 1.02
C VAL A 280 -7.47 -31.50 -0.30
N LEU A 281 -6.90 -30.68 -1.18
CA LEU A 281 -7.41 -30.47 -2.53
C LEU A 281 -6.40 -30.95 -3.57
N HIS A 282 -6.91 -31.53 -4.63
CA HIS A 282 -6.16 -31.96 -5.80
C HIS A 282 -6.38 -30.97 -6.94
N PHE A 283 -5.37 -30.77 -7.79
CA PHE A 283 -5.54 -29.93 -8.98
C PHE A 283 -4.81 -30.52 -10.20
N ALA A 284 -5.39 -30.29 -11.37
CA ALA A 284 -4.88 -30.73 -12.66
C ALA A 284 -4.48 -29.53 -13.55
#